data_AF-A0A225V4J2-F1
#
_entry.id   AF-A0A225V4J2-F1
#
_cell.length_a   1.000
_cell.length_b   1.000
_cell.length_c   1.000
_cell.angle_alpha   90.00
_cell.angle_beta   90.00
_cell.angle_gamma   90.00
#
_symmetry.space_group_name_H-M   'P 1'
#
loop_
_entity.id
_entity.type
_entity.pdbx_description
1 polymer ?
#
loop_
_entity_poly.entity_id
_entity_poly.type
_entity_poly.pdbx_seq_one_letter_code
_entity_poly.pdbx_strand_id
1 'polypeptide(L)'
;MFKSYKQQYHLKFLVRGSQLTEHYNSTRSSDARMKLVKVPVCMYEHLVDEWCHPGMNTVWEGVPKDLNDKNSNEREGLRSWLQRWHKESMLECNFDISKAEWVKWPHQPDAASCGVLIVTHTYNCLAENTEGQICKVSKSDVTVMILRMLWAIMRH
;
A
#
# COMPACT_ATOMS: atom_id res chain seq x y z
N MET A 1 -13.27 1.18 13.90
CA MET A 1 -13.65 1.77 12.60
C MET A 1 -13.03 1.04 11.41
N PHE A 2 -11.72 0.75 11.38
CA PHE A 2 -11.11 -0.09 10.32
C PHE A 2 -11.61 -1.54 10.23
N LYS A 3 -12.11 -2.10 11.35
CA LYS A 3 -12.62 -3.49 11.38
C LYS A 3 -13.89 -3.69 10.55
N SER A 4 -14.83 -2.74 10.55
CA SER A 4 -16.11 -2.91 9.83
C SER A 4 -15.95 -2.81 8.30
N TYR A 5 -15.11 -1.88 7.82
CA TYR A 5 -14.83 -1.74 6.38
C TYR A 5 -14.05 -2.92 5.81
N LYS A 6 -13.08 -3.46 6.57
CA LYS A 6 -12.30 -4.64 6.16
C LYS A 6 -13.17 -5.89 6.02
N GLN A 7 -14.22 -5.98 6.82
CA GLN A 7 -15.12 -7.14 6.90
C GLN A 7 -16.22 -7.10 5.83
N GLN A 8 -16.64 -5.91 5.38
CA GLN A 8 -17.64 -5.75 4.33
C GLN A 8 -17.05 -5.85 2.90
N TYR A 9 -15.78 -5.48 2.71
CA TYR A 9 -15.20 -5.33 1.36
C TYR A 9 -13.89 -6.09 1.13
N HIS A 10 -13.42 -6.90 2.10
CA HIS A 10 -12.17 -7.68 2.00
C HIS A 10 -10.91 -6.87 1.59
N LEU A 11 -10.91 -5.55 1.84
CA LEU A 11 -9.89 -4.62 1.37
C LEU A 11 -8.55 -4.78 2.10
N LYS A 12 -7.45 -4.62 1.37
CA LYS A 12 -6.08 -4.67 1.89
C LYS A 12 -5.22 -3.60 1.21
N PHE A 13 -4.44 -2.88 2.00
CA PHE A 13 -3.61 -1.75 1.56
C PHE A 13 -2.14 -2.05 1.84
N LEU A 14 -1.25 -1.63 0.94
CA LEU A 14 0.20 -1.67 1.14
C LEU A 14 0.76 -0.26 0.97
N VAL A 15 1.53 0.20 1.97
CA VAL A 15 2.24 1.47 1.95
C VAL A 15 3.72 1.16 2.14
N ARG A 16 4.57 1.54 1.19
CA ARG A 16 6.03 1.40 1.28
C ARG A 16 6.66 2.78 1.39
N GLY A 17 7.44 3.04 2.42
CA GLY A 17 8.39 4.16 2.40
C GLY A 17 9.69 3.73 1.75
N SER A 18 10.16 4.41 0.71
CA SER A 18 11.52 4.22 0.21
C SER A 18 12.43 5.31 0.77
N GLN A 19 13.49 4.92 1.49
CA GLN A 19 14.62 5.81 1.76
C GLN A 19 15.55 5.79 0.55
N LEU A 20 15.14 6.42 -0.55
CA LEU A 20 16.05 6.69 -1.67
C LEU A 20 16.91 7.90 -1.31
N THR A 21 18.12 7.62 -0.80
CA THR A 21 19.15 8.65 -0.59
C THR A 21 19.89 8.85 -1.91
N GLU A 22 19.32 9.61 -2.84
CA GLU A 22 20.04 10.04 -4.03
C GLU A 22 21.05 11.13 -3.64
N HIS A 23 22.32 10.74 -3.51
CA HIS A 23 23.44 11.66 -3.34
C HIS A 23 23.68 12.43 -4.66
N TYR A 24 22.98 13.54 -4.86
CA TYR A 24 23.34 14.51 -5.89
C TYR A 24 24.43 15.44 -5.35
N ASN A 25 25.67 15.20 -5.79
CA ASN A 25 26.80 16.10 -5.57
C ASN A 25 26.76 17.25 -6.58
N SER A 26 26.47 18.45 -6.11
CA SER A 26 27.06 19.68 -6.63
C SER A 26 27.10 20.74 -5.53
N THR A 27 28.06 21.62 -5.63
CA THR A 27 28.80 22.33 -4.58
C THR A 27 28.03 23.37 -3.76
N ARG A 28 28.20 23.26 -2.42
CA ARG A 28 28.40 24.33 -1.42
C ARG A 28 27.46 25.55 -1.45
N SER A 29 26.38 25.49 -0.66
CA SER A 29 25.88 26.65 0.10
C SER A 29 24.93 26.16 1.20
N SER A 30 24.89 26.87 2.32
CA SER A 30 24.18 26.57 3.57
C SER A 30 22.68 26.35 3.37
N ASP A 31 22.25 25.09 3.33
CA ASP A 31 20.88 24.71 3.62
C ASP A 31 20.90 23.26 4.11
N ALA A 32 20.34 23.00 5.29
CA ALA A 32 20.20 21.64 5.78
C ALA A 32 19.18 20.94 4.87
N ARG A 33 19.66 20.32 3.79
CA ARG A 33 18.83 19.64 2.79
C ARG A 33 17.88 18.67 3.48
N MET A 34 16.63 19.08 3.71
CA MET A 34 15.59 18.22 4.25
C MET A 34 15.53 16.97 3.39
N LYS A 35 15.70 15.81 4.02
CA LYS A 35 15.61 14.53 3.31
C LYS A 35 14.19 14.41 2.74
N LEU A 36 14.07 14.02 1.47
CA LEU A 36 12.78 13.71 0.86
C LEU A 36 12.58 12.20 0.90
N VAL A 37 11.52 11.75 1.58
CA VAL A 37 11.07 10.36 1.54
C VAL A 37 9.93 10.27 0.56
N LYS A 38 10.11 9.45 -0.48
CA LYS A 38 9.05 9.10 -1.43
C LYS A 38 8.35 7.84 -0.95
N VAL A 39 7.03 7.87 -0.96
CA VAL A 39 6.18 6.75 -0.56
C VAL A 39 5.40 6.27 -1.78
N PRO A 40 5.88 5.22 -2.47
CA PRO A 40 5.07 4.55 -3.47
C PRO A 40 3.84 3.92 -2.82
N VAL A 41 2.70 4.06 -3.51
CA VAL A 41 1.41 3.53 -3.08
C VAL A 41 0.90 2.58 -4.14
N CYS A 42 0.59 1.36 -3.72
CA CYS A 42 0.09 0.30 -4.59
C CYS A 42 -1.29 -0.14 -4.10
N MET A 43 -2.28 -0.08 -4.99
CA MET A 43 -3.61 -0.61 -4.78
C MET A 43 -3.72 -1.96 -5.50
N TYR A 44 -4.01 -3.01 -4.76
CA TYR A 44 -4.13 -4.35 -5.31
C TYR A 44 -5.59 -4.77 -5.40
N GLU A 45 -6.07 -4.96 -6.62
CA GLU A 45 -7.37 -5.56 -6.89
C GLU A 45 -7.19 -7.03 -7.29
N HIS A 46 -7.77 -7.90 -6.47
CA HIS A 46 -7.57 -9.34 -6.58
C HIS A 46 -8.35 -10.00 -7.73
N LEU A 47 -9.49 -9.44 -8.17
CA LEU A 47 -10.40 -10.03 -9.16
C LEU A 47 -10.36 -9.32 -10.53
N VAL A 48 -9.67 -8.18 -10.64
CA VAL A 48 -9.57 -7.36 -11.87
C VAL A 48 -10.93 -7.17 -12.54
N ASP A 49 -11.94 -6.83 -11.73
CA ASP A 49 -13.27 -6.44 -12.20
C ASP A 49 -13.49 -4.93 -12.10
N GLU A 50 -12.49 -4.17 -11.64
CA GLU A 50 -12.46 -2.73 -11.37
C GLU A 50 -13.59 -2.23 -10.44
N TRP A 51 -14.47 -3.12 -9.99
CA TRP A 51 -15.68 -2.76 -9.25
C TRP A 51 -15.32 -2.16 -7.90
N CYS A 52 -14.22 -2.62 -7.29
CA CYS A 52 -13.82 -2.12 -5.99
C CYS A 52 -13.04 -0.80 -6.05
N HIS A 53 -12.65 -0.33 -7.26
CA HIS A 53 -11.85 0.88 -7.43
C HIS A 53 -12.47 2.12 -6.78
N PRO A 54 -13.78 2.43 -6.98
CA PRO A 54 -14.40 3.59 -6.33
C PRO A 54 -14.39 3.49 -4.80
N GLY A 55 -14.63 2.29 -4.26
CA GLY A 55 -14.59 2.03 -2.82
C GLY A 55 -13.19 2.20 -2.24
N MET A 56 -12.18 1.66 -2.91
CA MET A 56 -10.77 1.80 -2.50
C MET A 56 -10.27 3.25 -2.60
N ASN A 57 -10.64 3.97 -3.66
CA ASN A 57 -10.35 5.40 -3.78
C ASN A 57 -10.99 6.19 -2.64
N THR A 58 -12.23 5.86 -2.27
CA THR A 58 -12.90 6.47 -1.11
C THR A 58 -12.15 6.20 0.20
N VAL A 59 -11.64 5.00 0.40
CA VAL A 59 -10.85 4.70 1.61
C VAL A 59 -9.49 5.41 1.59
N TRP A 60 -8.90 5.55 0.41
CA TRP A 60 -7.60 6.19 0.22
C TRP A 60 -7.65 7.71 0.41
N GLU A 61 -8.55 8.39 -0.31
CA GLU A 61 -8.69 9.85 -0.30
C GLU A 61 -9.59 10.34 0.86
N GLY A 62 -10.53 9.52 1.31
CA GLY A 62 -11.52 9.87 2.33
C GLY A 62 -12.89 10.21 1.74
N VAL A 63 -13.83 10.51 2.63
CA VAL A 63 -15.18 10.97 2.26
C VAL A 63 -15.27 12.45 2.66
N PRO A 64 -15.37 13.38 1.70
CA PRO A 64 -15.62 14.78 2.03
C PRO A 64 -17.01 14.94 2.65
N LYS A 65 -17.18 15.97 3.46
CA LYS A 65 -18.51 16.34 3.96
C LYS A 65 -19.39 16.77 2.79
N ASP A 66 -20.58 16.18 2.68
CA ASP A 66 -21.59 16.64 1.73
C ASP A 66 -22.21 17.93 2.27
N LEU A 67 -22.09 19.01 1.50
CA LEU A 67 -22.63 20.32 1.86
C LEU A 67 -24.17 20.34 1.87
N ASN A 68 -24.81 19.38 1.18
CA ASN A 68 -26.26 19.27 1.06
C ASN A 68 -26.89 18.30 2.08
N ASP A 69 -26.09 17.43 2.69
CA ASP A 69 -26.54 16.51 3.75
C ASP A 69 -25.92 16.89 5.10
N LYS A 70 -26.76 17.46 5.99
CA LYS A 70 -26.36 17.87 7.35
C LYS A 70 -25.88 16.70 8.23
N ASN A 71 -26.27 15.48 7.89
CA ASN A 71 -25.85 14.27 8.61
C ASN A 71 -24.61 13.62 7.99
N SER A 72 -24.12 14.13 6.86
CA SER A 72 -22.87 13.66 6.30
C SER A 72 -21.73 14.07 7.23
N ASN A 73 -20.89 13.09 7.54
CA ASN A 73 -19.68 13.29 8.33
C ASN A 73 -18.49 13.11 7.40
N GLU A 74 -17.57 14.07 7.44
CA GLU A 74 -16.26 13.91 6.82
C GLU A 74 -15.56 12.70 7.44
N ARG A 75 -14.88 11.92 6.59
CA ARG A 75 -14.04 10.81 7.03
C ARG A 75 -12.66 10.97 6.41
N GLU A 76 -11.66 11.12 7.27
CA GLU A 76 -10.25 11.17 6.88
C GLU A 76 -9.88 9.90 6.10
N GLY A 77 -9.27 10.08 4.92
CA GLY A 77 -8.70 8.98 4.14
C GLY A 77 -7.35 8.52 4.68
N LEU A 78 -6.92 7.33 4.25
CA LEU A 78 -5.60 6.77 4.61
C LEU A 78 -4.45 7.70 4.19
N ARG A 79 -4.58 8.40 3.07
CA ARG A 79 -3.57 9.35 2.56
C ARG A 79 -3.34 10.48 3.56
N SER A 80 -4.41 11.18 3.95
CA SER A 80 -4.35 12.30 4.89
C SER A 80 -3.88 11.86 6.26
N TRP A 81 -4.36 10.70 6.73
CA TRP A 81 -3.90 10.10 7.98
C TRP A 81 -2.39 9.85 7.96
N LEU A 82 -1.86 9.28 6.88
CA LEU A 82 -0.44 8.97 6.75
C LEU A 82 0.43 10.24 6.73
N GLN A 83 -0.02 11.29 6.03
CA GLN A 83 0.68 12.59 6.02
C GLN A 83 0.73 13.20 7.42
N ARG A 84 -0.39 13.17 8.15
CA ARG A 84 -0.48 13.69 9.51
C ARG A 84 0.38 12.87 10.48
N TRP A 85 0.30 11.54 10.40
CA TRP A 85 1.13 10.64 11.20
C TRP A 85 2.63 10.86 10.94
N HIS A 86 3.03 11.05 9.68
CA HIS A 86 4.43 11.37 9.35
C HIS A 86 4.85 12.71 9.96
N LYS A 87 4.04 13.77 9.78
CA LYS A 87 4.32 15.11 10.33
C LYS A 87 4.51 15.08 11.84
N GLU A 88 3.73 14.26 12.55
CA GLU A 88 3.83 14.10 14.00
C GLU A 88 5.04 13.24 14.42
N SER A 89 5.46 12.28 13.58
CA SER A 89 6.52 11.31 13.91
C SER A 89 7.92 11.74 13.47
N MET A 90 8.04 12.57 12.42
CA MET A 90 9.32 13.03 11.85
C MET A 90 9.22 14.46 11.32
N LEU A 91 9.79 15.42 12.07
CA LEU A 91 9.71 16.86 11.78
C LEU A 91 10.69 17.35 10.70
N GLU A 92 11.76 16.60 10.42
CA GLU A 92 12.89 17.05 9.58
C GLU A 92 12.95 16.38 8.20
N CYS A 93 11.87 15.75 7.77
CA CYS A 93 11.79 15.04 6.50
C CYS A 93 10.61 15.55 5.68
N ASN A 94 10.86 15.87 4.41
CA ASN A 94 9.80 16.07 3.44
C ASN A 94 9.20 14.71 3.08
N PHE A 95 7.87 14.65 3.01
CA PHE A 95 7.12 13.42 2.81
C PHE A 95 6.25 13.54 1.56
N ASP A 96 6.63 12.83 0.51
CA ASP A 96 5.91 12.86 -0.77
C ASP A 96 5.25 11.51 -1.03
N ILE A 97 3.93 11.48 -0.90
CA ILE A 97 3.13 10.30 -1.25
C ILE A 97 2.88 10.34 -2.76
N SER A 98 3.46 9.37 -3.46
CA SER A 98 3.28 9.22 -4.90
C SER A 98 1.81 8.94 -5.25
N LYS A 99 1.45 9.22 -6.51
CA LYS A 99 0.13 8.82 -7.02
C LYS A 99 -0.06 7.32 -6.83
N ALA A 100 -1.24 6.91 -6.37
CA ALA A 100 -1.56 5.50 -6.21
C ALA A 100 -1.56 4.80 -7.57
N GLU A 101 -0.85 3.67 -7.64
CA GLU A 101 -0.79 2.81 -8.81
C GLU A 101 -1.59 1.52 -8.59
N TRP A 102 -2.32 1.11 -9.62
CA TRP A 102 -3.10 -0.12 -9.61
C TRP A 102 -2.22 -1.29 -10.03
N VAL A 103 -2.08 -2.25 -9.12
CA VAL A 103 -1.33 -3.48 -9.34
C VAL A 103 -2.24 -4.48 -10.03
N LYS A 104 -1.97 -4.74 -11.32
CA LYS A 104 -2.75 -5.67 -12.17
C LYS A 104 -2.36 -7.14 -11.96
N TRP A 105 -1.21 -7.40 -11.34
CA TRP A 105 -0.64 -8.74 -11.19
C TRP A 105 -0.03 -8.92 -9.80
N PRO A 106 -0.08 -10.13 -9.23
CA PRO A 106 -0.60 -11.36 -9.81
C PRO A 106 -2.13 -11.50 -9.70
N HIS A 107 -2.76 -12.15 -10.68
CA HIS A 107 -4.15 -12.57 -10.58
C HIS A 107 -4.32 -13.70 -9.56
N GLN A 108 -5.31 -13.59 -8.68
CA GLN A 108 -5.56 -14.66 -7.71
C GLN A 108 -6.20 -15.88 -8.39
N PRO A 109 -5.78 -17.10 -8.04
CA PRO A 109 -6.34 -18.32 -8.62
C PRO A 109 -7.72 -18.70 -8.06
N ASP A 110 -8.14 -18.11 -6.93
CA ASP A 110 -9.42 -18.36 -6.26
C ASP A 110 -9.78 -17.23 -5.29
N ALA A 111 -10.99 -17.28 -4.73
CA ALA A 111 -11.52 -16.27 -3.82
C ALA A 111 -10.84 -16.22 -2.42
N ALA A 112 -9.92 -17.15 -2.12
CA ALA A 112 -9.31 -17.28 -0.78
C ALA A 112 -7.82 -16.91 -0.75
N SER A 113 -7.17 -16.84 -1.91
CA SER A 113 -5.71 -16.66 -2.04
C SER A 113 -5.23 -15.22 -1.82
N CYS A 114 -6.14 -14.23 -1.75
CA CYS A 114 -5.79 -12.82 -1.60
C CYS A 114 -4.93 -12.51 -0.35
N GLY A 115 -4.96 -13.34 0.70
CA GLY A 115 -4.12 -13.17 1.89
C GLY A 115 -2.66 -13.45 1.59
N VAL A 116 -2.41 -14.60 0.99
CA VAL A 116 -1.09 -15.09 0.62
C VAL A 116 -0.45 -14.12 -0.39
N LEU A 117 -1.20 -13.71 -1.41
CA LEU A 117 -0.67 -12.83 -2.45
C LEU A 117 -0.19 -11.48 -1.91
N ILE A 118 -0.87 -10.92 -0.93
CA ILE A 118 -0.47 -9.63 -0.34
C ILE A 118 0.75 -9.77 0.55
N VAL A 119 0.87 -10.85 1.32
CA VAL A 119 2.07 -11.11 2.10
C VAL A 119 3.27 -11.33 1.16
N THR A 120 3.09 -12.14 0.10
CA THR A 120 4.14 -12.37 -0.90
C THR A 120 4.53 -11.09 -1.63
N HIS A 121 3.56 -10.28 -2.07
CA HIS A 121 3.83 -9.01 -2.74
C HIS A 121 4.56 -8.03 -1.81
N THR A 122 4.13 -7.94 -0.54
CA THR A 122 4.80 -7.13 0.48
C THR A 122 6.25 -7.60 0.69
N TYR A 123 6.47 -8.91 0.83
CA TYR A 123 7.80 -9.48 0.97
C TYR A 123 8.70 -9.15 -0.24
N ASN A 124 8.19 -9.34 -1.46
CA ASN A 124 8.91 -9.01 -2.69
C ASN A 124 9.26 -7.52 -2.77
N CYS A 125 8.33 -6.63 -2.39
CA CYS A 125 8.59 -5.19 -2.30
C CYS A 125 9.67 -4.83 -1.28
N LEU A 126 9.73 -5.53 -0.14
CA LEU A 126 10.75 -5.33 0.91
C LEU A 126 12.11 -5.92 0.50
N ALA A 127 12.11 -7.04 -0.21
CA ALA A 127 13.31 -7.71 -0.70
C ALA A 127 13.87 -7.09 -2.00
N GLU A 128 13.26 -6.00 -2.51
CA GLU A 128 13.58 -5.36 -3.78
C GLU A 128 13.56 -6.33 -4.98
N ASN A 129 12.78 -7.41 -4.87
CA ASN A 129 12.63 -8.43 -5.89
C ASN A 129 11.32 -8.21 -6.66
N THR A 130 11.40 -7.49 -7.79
CA THR A 130 10.24 -7.17 -8.62
C THR A 130 9.95 -8.20 -9.71
N GLU A 131 10.83 -9.18 -9.94
CA GLU A 131 10.70 -10.17 -11.02
C GLU A 131 9.44 -11.06 -10.86
N GLY A 132 8.97 -11.27 -9.63
CA GLY A 132 7.77 -12.07 -9.34
C GLY A 132 6.43 -11.34 -9.52
N GLN A 133 6.42 -10.08 -9.95
CA GLN A 133 5.19 -9.26 -9.99
C GLN A 133 4.35 -9.44 -11.25
N ILE A 134 4.82 -10.16 -12.28
CA ILE A 134 4.19 -10.18 -13.63
C ILE A 134 3.84 -11.61 -14.08
N CYS A 135 3.33 -12.47 -13.18
CA CYS A 135 2.92 -13.82 -13.58
C CYS A 135 1.54 -14.20 -13.04
N LYS A 136 0.87 -15.09 -13.79
CA LYS A 136 -0.35 -15.76 -13.34
C LYS A 136 0.03 -16.72 -12.23
N VAL A 137 -0.57 -16.54 -11.05
CA VAL A 137 -0.33 -17.43 -9.90
C VAL A 137 -1.32 -18.58 -9.94
N SER A 138 -0.82 -19.81 -9.92
CA SER A 138 -1.62 -21.03 -9.83
C SER A 138 -1.94 -21.40 -8.37
N LYS A 139 -2.88 -22.33 -8.17
CA LYS A 139 -3.16 -22.89 -6.83
C LYS A 139 -1.94 -23.61 -6.23
N SER A 140 -1.14 -24.25 -7.07
CA SER A 140 0.10 -24.90 -6.63
C SER A 140 1.12 -23.86 -6.14
N ASP A 141 1.24 -22.73 -6.84
CA ASP A 141 2.11 -21.63 -6.43
C ASP A 141 1.68 -21.07 -5.07
N VAL A 142 0.37 -20.86 -4.86
CA VAL A 142 -0.18 -20.44 -3.56
C VAL A 142 0.17 -21.44 -2.46
N THR A 143 0.06 -22.74 -2.74
CA THR A 143 0.42 -23.80 -1.78
C THR A 143 1.90 -23.71 -1.39
N VAL A 144 2.80 -23.51 -2.37
CA VAL A 144 4.23 -23.31 -2.12
C VAL A 144 4.48 -22.03 -1.32
N MET A 145 3.79 -20.93 -1.63
CA MET A 145 3.90 -19.68 -0.89
C MET A 145 3.48 -19.85 0.58
N ILE A 146 2.37 -20.55 0.84
CA ILE A 146 1.92 -20.87 2.21
C ILE A 146 2.97 -21.69 2.94
N LEU A 147 3.51 -22.74 2.31
CA LEU A 147 4.56 -23.56 2.92
C LEU A 147 5.81 -22.74 3.26
N ARG A 148 6.22 -21.82 2.38
CA ARG A 148 7.34 -20.90 2.65
C ARG A 148 7.05 -19.96 3.82
N MET A 149 5.83 -19.43 3.90
CA MET A 149 5.41 -18.58 5.02
C MET A 149 5.40 -19.36 6.34
N LEU A 150 4.81 -20.56 6.36
CA LEU A 150 4.79 -21.43 7.54
C LEU A 150 6.20 -21.78 7.99
N TRP A 151 7.07 -22.15 7.05
CA TRP A 151 8.46 -22.44 7.35
C TRP A 151 9.18 -21.21 7.94
N ALA A 152 8.98 -20.02 7.37
CA ALA A 152 9.55 -18.79 7.92
C ALA A 152 9.08 -18.53 9.35
N ILE A 153 7.79 -18.74 9.65
CA ILE A 153 7.22 -18.58 10.99
C ILE A 153 7.80 -19.61 11.98
N MET A 154 7.93 -20.86 11.55
CA MET A 154 8.39 -21.97 12.41
C MET A 154 9.90 -21.96 12.67
N ARG A 155 10.68 -21.23 11.86
CA ARG A 155 12.14 -21.19 11.98
C ARG A 155 12.68 -20.03 12.83
N HIS A 156 11.78 -19.22 13.39
CA HIS A 156 12.07 -18.16 14.36
C HIS A 156 11.65 -18.62 15.76
#